data_AF-A0A497A9I9-F1
#
_entry.id   AF-A0A497A9I9-F1
#
_cell.length_a   1.000
_cell.length_b   1.000
_cell.length_c   1.000
_cell.angle_alpha   90.00
_cell.angle_beta   90.00
_cell.angle_gamma   90.00
#
_symmetry.space_group_name_H-M   'P 1'
#
loop_
_entity.id
_entity.type
_entity.pdbx_description
1 polymer ?
#
loop_
_entity_poly.entity_id
_entity_poly.type
_entity_poly.pdbx_seq_one_letter_code
_entity_poly.pdbx_strand_id
1 'polypeptide(L)' 'MAGPRISELYKYMTLPQAASRLGIHPAKLRRRLRDGIFPAPTFINEHGLKFFDEEWLRKAKVILENSFEGKLK' A
#
# COMPACT_ATOMS: atom_id res chain seq x y z
N MET A 1 -14.51 25.69 -3.34
CA MET A 1 -13.76 24.42 -3.51
C MET A 1 -13.76 23.73 -2.17
N ALA A 2 -14.62 22.73 -1.97
CA ALA A 2 -14.65 21.97 -0.72
C ALA A 2 -13.42 21.05 -0.71
N GLY A 3 -12.45 21.35 0.15
CA GLY A 3 -11.35 20.42 0.43
C GLY A 3 -11.93 19.06 0.85
N PRO A 4 -11.25 17.95 0.53
CA PRO A 4 -11.76 16.61 0.79
C PRO A 4 -12.16 16.49 2.26
N ARG A 5 -13.39 16.02 2.46
CA ARG A 5 -14.04 15.97 3.77
C ARG A 5 -13.20 15.10 4.69
N ILE A 6 -12.96 15.56 5.91
CA ILE A 6 -12.14 14.93 6.96
C ILE A 6 -12.46 13.42 7.17
N SER A 7 -13.64 12.96 6.74
CA SER A 7 -14.03 11.54 6.67
C SER A 7 -13.18 10.66 5.73
N GLU A 8 -12.51 11.22 4.72
CA GLU A 8 -11.67 10.46 3.77
C GLU A 8 -10.28 10.15 4.33
N LEU A 9 -9.76 10.97 5.25
CA LEU A 9 -8.43 10.77 5.86
C LEU A 9 -8.32 9.50 6.69
N TYR A 10 -9.44 8.96 7.19
CA TYR A 10 -9.46 7.70 7.94
C TYR A 10 -9.37 6.45 7.07
N LYS A 11 -9.64 6.57 5.76
CA LYS A 11 -9.62 5.43 4.83
C LYS A 11 -8.25 5.18 4.22
N TYR A 12 -7.36 6.16 4.30
CA TYR A 12 -6.07 6.14 3.64
C TYR A 12 -4.92 6.04 4.64
N MET A 13 -4.14 4.99 4.49
CA MET A 13 -2.95 4.69 5.25
C MET A 13 -1.70 5.20 4.55
N THR A 14 -0.75 5.70 5.31
CA THR A 14 0.57 6.04 4.78
C THR A 14 1.40 4.78 4.54
N LEU A 15 2.43 4.89 3.69
CA LEU A 15 3.37 3.80 3.40
C LEU A 15 3.87 3.03 4.65
N PRO A 16 4.31 3.69 5.74
CA PRO A 16 4.71 2.97 6.96
C PRO A 16 3.54 2.25 7.65
N GLN A 17 2.34 2.82 7.68
CA GLN A 17 1.16 2.15 8.25
C GLN A 17 0.77 0.90 7.44
N ALA A 18 0.76 1.02 6.12
CA ALA A 18 0.49 -0.11 5.23
C ALA A 18 1.54 -1.22 5.38
N ALA A 19 2.81 -0.84 5.54
CA ALA A 19 3.91 -1.78 5.76
C ALA A 19 3.74 -2.56 7.08
N SER A 20 3.43 -1.85 8.18
CA SER A 20 3.14 -2.47 9.47
C SER A 20 1.94 -3.43 9.39
N ARG A 21 0.87 -3.06 8.67
CA ARG A 21 -0.30 -3.94 8.46
C ARG A 21 0.00 -5.17 7.63
N LEU A 22 0.89 -5.06 6.65
CA LEU A 22 1.36 -6.18 5.83
C LEU A 22 2.42 -7.04 6.52
N GLY A 23 2.89 -6.66 7.72
CA GLY A 23 3.95 -7.35 8.43
C GLY A 23 5.31 -7.30 7.71
N ILE A 24 5.53 -6.30 6.85
CA ILE A 24 6.79 -6.14 6.10
C ILE A 24 7.47 -4.81 6.42
N HIS A 25 8.79 -4.78 6.28
CA HIS A 25 9.55 -3.56 6.50
C HIS A 25 9.17 -2.49 5.45
N PRO A 26 8.98 -1.20 5.83
CA PRO A 26 8.58 -0.14 4.89
C PRO A 26 9.56 0.05 3.73
N ALA A 27 10.86 -0.18 3.95
CA ALA A 27 11.84 -0.18 2.87
C ALA A 27 11.61 -1.31 1.84
N LYS A 28 11.16 -2.49 2.28
CA LYS A 28 10.84 -3.64 1.44
C LYS A 28 9.56 -3.37 0.63
N LEU A 29 8.55 -2.77 1.27
CA LEU A 29 7.34 -2.29 0.62
C LEU A 29 7.68 -1.29 -0.50
N ARG A 30 8.53 -0.30 -0.20
CA ARG A 30 8.98 0.71 -1.17
C ARG A 30 9.73 0.09 -2.34
N ARG A 31 10.59 -0.90 -2.07
CA ARG A 31 11.35 -1.61 -3.11
C ARG A 31 10.42 -2.41 -4.03
N ARG A 32 9.47 -3.16 -3.48
CA ARG A 32 8.48 -3.92 -4.27
C ARG A 32 7.48 -3.05 -5.03
N LEU A 33 7.13 -1.88 -4.48
CA LEU A 33 6.38 -0.85 -5.21
C LEU A 33 7.18 -0.32 -6.41
N ARG A 34 8.50 -0.15 -6.26
CA ARG A 34 9.38 0.29 -7.35
C ARG A 34 9.57 -0.79 -8.42
N ASP A 35 9.61 -2.05 -8.00
CA ASP A 35 9.70 -3.24 -8.86
C ASP A 35 8.38 -3.55 -9.61
N GLY A 36 7.28 -2.87 -9.28
CA GLY A 36 5.96 -3.13 -9.88
C GLY A 36 5.27 -4.40 -9.37
N ILE A 37 5.78 -5.02 -8.29
CA ILE A 37 5.17 -6.22 -7.68
C ILE A 37 3.87 -5.84 -6.96
N PHE A 38 3.85 -4.69 -6.29
CA PHE A 38 2.66 -4.20 -5.59
C PHE A 38 1.83 -3.27 -6.48
N PRO A 39 0.50 -3.22 -6.25
CA PRO A 39 -0.38 -2.32 -6.99
C PRO A 39 0.00 -0.86 -6.74
N ALA A 40 -0.32 0.00 -7.71
CA ALA A 40 -0.10 1.44 -7.58
C ALA A 40 -0.79 1.99 -6.31
N PRO A 41 -0.21 3.02 -5.66
CA PRO A 41 -0.86 3.68 -4.54
C PRO A 41 -2.20 4.26 -4.97
N THR A 42 -3.21 4.12 -4.12
CA THR A 42 -4.58 4.57 -4.39
C THR A 42 -4.66 6.07 -4.57
N PHE A 43 -3.88 6.80 -3.77
CA PHE A 43 -3.83 8.24 -3.83
C PHE A 43 -2.39 8.72 -3.66
N ILE A 44 -2.02 9.74 -4.43
CA ILE A 44 -0.76 10.44 -4.28
C ILE A 44 -1.15 11.87 -3.94
N ASN A 45 -0.76 12.33 -2.76
CA ASN A 45 -1.02 13.71 -2.36
C ASN A 45 -0.08 14.67 -3.10
N GLU A 46 -0.39 15.96 -3.05
CA GLU A 46 0.35 17.07 -3.67
C GLU A 46 1.82 17.11 -3.22
N HIS A 47 2.12 16.58 -2.03
CA HIS A 47 3.47 16.42 -1.50
C HIS A 47 4.23 15.17 -2.03
N GLY A 48 3.64 14.41 -2.96
CA GLY A 48 4.21 13.15 -3.46
C GLY A 48 4.12 11.97 -2.47
N LEU A 49 3.40 12.15 -1.36
CA LEU A 49 3.16 11.10 -0.38
C LEU A 49 2.13 10.11 -0.92
N LYS A 50 2.48 8.82 -0.80
CA LYS A 50 1.67 7.70 -1.27
C LYS A 50 0.75 7.22 -0.16
N PHE A 51 -0.53 7.13 -0.49
CA PHE A 51 -1.63 6.73 0.37
C PHE A 51 -2.26 5.45 -0.16
N PHE A 52 -2.63 4.57 0.76
CA PHE A 52 -3.09 3.22 0.50
C PHE A 52 -4.36 2.95 1.30
N ASP A 53 -5.41 2.48 0.67
CA ASP A 53 -6.64 2.11 1.37
C ASP A 53 -6.65 0.63 1.80
N GLU A 54 -7.71 0.21 2.49
CA GLU A 54 -7.89 -1.17 2.94
C GLU A 54 -8.03 -2.19 1.80
N GLU A 55 -8.65 -1.83 0.67
CA GLU A 55 -8.71 -2.69 -0.51
C GLU A 55 -7.32 -2.85 -1.13
N TRP A 56 -6.51 -1.79 -1.14
CA TRP A 56 -5.11 -1.87 -1.54
C TRP A 56 -4.36 -2.87 -0.66
N LEU A 57 -4.55 -2.81 0.67
CA LEU A 57 -3.97 -3.78 1.60
C LEU A 57 -4.43 -5.21 1.31
N ARG A 58 -5.71 -5.44 1.02
CA ARG A 58 -6.22 -6.76 0.63
C ARG A 58 -5.52 -7.29 -0.63
N LYS A 59 -5.41 -6.46 -1.67
CA LYS A 59 -4.72 -6.83 -2.91
C LYS A 59 -3.24 -7.11 -2.67
N ALA A 60 -2.57 -6.23 -1.92
CA ALA A 60 -1.16 -6.40 -1.57
C ALA A 60 -0.93 -7.67 -0.74
N LYS A 61 -1.83 -8.01 0.19
CA LYS A 61 -1.77 -9.24 0.97
C LYS A 61 -1.93 -10.47 0.08
N VAL A 62 -2.93 -10.49 -0.80
CA VAL A 62 -3.14 -11.59 -1.78
C VAL A 62 -1.91 -11.78 -2.67
N ILE A 63 -1.29 -10.70 -3.15
CA ILE A 63 -0.04 -10.77 -3.93
C ILE A 63 1.11 -11.28 -3.07
N LEU A 64 1.18 -10.89 -1.80
CA LEU A 64 2.18 -11.41 -0.87
C LEU A 64 2.02 -12.91 -0.65
N GLU A 65 0.80 -13.40 -0.43
CA GLU A 65 0.48 -14.82 -0.26
C GLU A 65 0.80 -15.60 -1.54
N ASN A 66 0.32 -15.15 -2.71
CA ASN A 66 0.62 -15.77 -4.01
C ASN A 66 2.12 -15.73 -4.36
N SER A 67 2.80 -14.62 -4.09
CA SER A 67 4.24 -14.49 -4.34
C SER A 67 5.08 -15.33 -3.37
N PHE A 68 4.55 -15.68 -2.19
CA PHE A 68 5.22 -16.55 -1.24
C PHE A 68 5.04 -18.03 -1.61
N GLU A 69 3.84 -18.42 -2.10
CA GLU A 69 3.58 -19.77 -2.62
C GLU A 69 4.35 -20.08 -3.92
N GLY A 70 4.75 -19.07 -4.70
CA GLY A 70 5.55 -19.26 -5.91
C GLY A 70 7.02 -19.67 -5.71
N LYS A 71 7.49 -19.89 -4.46
CA LYS A 71 8.88 -20.26 -4.15
C LYS A 71 9.08 -21.67 -3.59
N LEU A 72 8.09 -22.54 -3.71
CA LEU A 72 8.18 -23.97 -3.41
C LEU A 72 7.68 -24.78 -4.61
N LYS A 73 8.47 -24.84 -5.67
CA LYS A 73 8.42 -25.94 -6.61
C LYS A 73 9.79 -26.24 -7.17
#